data_AF-A0A3P6QYL2-F1
#
_entry.id   AF-A0A3P6QYL2-F1
#
_cell.length_a   1.000
_cell.length_b   1.000
_cell.length_c   1.000
_cell.angle_alpha   90.00
_cell.angle_beta   90.00
_cell.angle_gamma   90.00
#
_symmetry.space_group_name_H-M   'P 1'
#
loop_
_entity.id
_entity.type
_entity.pdbx_description
1 polymer ?
#
loop_
_entity_poly.entity_id
_entity_poly.type
_entity_poly.pdbx_seq_one_letter_code
_entity_poly.pdbx_strand_id
1 'polypeptide(L)'
;RARRGRPIERHILPLKEVLKFFLGKSVCGGEESLCKSFNYITLVISATVGWIMLAAAVFCIWEDWTYFTSIYFFFISSSTIGLGDVTPAHPEYMIGTFGVVIVGLSMVSVCIDVVREKLELMYMALLKKMLQVLVAS
;
A
#
# COMPACT_ATOMS: atom_id res chain seq x y z
N ARG A 1 -44.69 -12.09 -11.93
CA ARG A 1 -43.29 -12.55 -12.09
C ARG A 1 -42.44 -11.93 -10.98
N ALA A 2 -42.25 -12.65 -9.89
CA ALA A 2 -41.48 -12.20 -8.74
C ALA A 2 -39.98 -12.31 -9.03
N ARG A 3 -39.30 -11.20 -9.32
CA ARG A 3 -37.85 -11.10 -9.10
C ARG A 3 -37.62 -10.51 -7.72
N ARG A 4 -37.49 -11.47 -6.80
CA ARG A 4 -37.05 -11.37 -5.41
C ARG A 4 -35.97 -10.29 -5.25
N GLY A 5 -36.35 -9.18 -4.62
CA GLY A 5 -35.38 -8.25 -4.06
C GLY A 5 -34.49 -9.00 -3.08
N ARG A 6 -33.20 -9.12 -3.42
CA ARG A 6 -32.20 -9.51 -2.43
C ARG A 6 -31.80 -8.23 -1.70
N PRO A 7 -31.90 -8.18 -0.37
CA PRO A 7 -31.43 -7.02 0.39
C PRO A 7 -29.91 -6.95 0.27
N ILE A 8 -29.41 -5.97 -0.50
CA ILE A 8 -27.98 -5.64 -0.68
C ILE A 8 -27.54 -4.80 0.53
N GLU A 9 -27.80 -5.29 1.74
CA GLU A 9 -27.54 -4.55 2.98
C GLU A 9 -26.73 -5.35 4.02
N ARG A 10 -26.12 -6.47 3.64
CA ARG A 10 -25.30 -7.28 4.59
C ARG A 10 -23.87 -7.61 4.19
N HIS A 11 -23.35 -7.09 3.07
CA HIS A 11 -21.92 -7.20 2.72
C HIS A 11 -21.22 -5.86 2.52
N ILE A 12 -21.87 -4.78 2.95
CA ILE A 12 -21.34 -3.44 3.19
C ILE A 12 -21.01 -3.43 4.70
N LEU A 13 -19.80 -3.64 5.18
CA LEU A 13 -18.53 -3.01 4.88
C LEU A 13 -17.44 -3.89 5.58
N PRO A 14 -16.44 -4.46 4.88
CA PRO A 14 -15.08 -4.52 5.43
C PRO A 14 -14.43 -3.12 5.46
N LEU A 15 -15.05 -2.17 4.74
CA LEU A 15 -14.66 -0.77 4.72
C LEU A 15 -14.70 -0.11 6.11
N LYS A 16 -15.53 -0.50 7.09
CA LYS A 16 -15.49 0.07 8.46
C LYS A 16 -14.32 -0.44 9.30
N GLU A 17 -13.77 -1.60 8.96
CA GLU A 17 -12.54 -2.13 9.57
C GLU A 17 -11.29 -1.56 8.88
N VAL A 18 -11.26 -1.51 7.54
CA VAL A 18 -10.18 -0.87 6.77
C VAL A 18 -10.13 0.64 7.04
N LEU A 19 -11.29 1.28 7.17
CA LEU A 19 -11.41 2.69 7.53
C LEU A 19 -11.20 2.93 9.03
N LYS A 20 -11.46 1.98 9.95
CA LYS A 20 -10.95 2.09 11.34
C LYS A 20 -9.43 2.01 11.38
N PHE A 21 -8.82 1.17 10.54
CA PHE A 21 -7.37 1.07 10.40
C PHE A 21 -6.78 2.35 9.78
N PHE A 22 -7.47 2.97 8.81
CA PHE A 22 -7.03 4.19 8.13
C PHE A 22 -7.43 5.52 8.81
N LEU A 23 -8.72 5.74 9.12
CA LEU A 23 -9.20 6.92 9.86
C LEU A 23 -8.85 6.90 11.35
N GLY A 24 -8.52 5.75 11.94
CA GLY A 24 -7.93 5.68 13.27
C GLY A 24 -6.46 6.16 13.32
N LYS A 25 -5.86 6.40 12.15
CA LYS A 25 -4.53 6.99 11.98
C LYS A 25 -4.50 8.07 10.90
N SER A 26 -5.49 8.97 10.92
CA SER A 26 -5.24 10.31 10.38
C SER A 26 -4.29 11.04 11.32
N VAL A 27 -3.02 11.08 10.93
CA VAL A 27 -2.12 12.23 11.09
C VAL A 27 -2.03 12.78 12.53
N CYS A 28 -1.22 12.12 13.33
CA CYS A 28 -0.35 12.78 14.32
C CYS A 28 1.02 12.14 14.06
N GLY A 29 1.98 12.83 13.46
CA GLY A 29 2.66 13.92 14.14
C GLY A 29 3.52 13.33 15.25
N GLY A 30 4.76 12.95 14.93
CA GLY A 30 5.84 12.72 15.89
C GLY A 30 5.80 11.43 16.72
N GLU A 31 6.98 10.82 16.85
CA GLU A 31 7.38 9.92 17.95
C GLU A 31 6.46 8.76 18.32
N GLU A 32 6.75 7.57 17.78
CA GLU A 32 7.15 6.47 18.66
C GLU A 32 8.30 5.67 18.02
N SER A 33 9.46 5.83 18.66
CA SER A 33 10.59 4.90 18.70
C SER A 33 11.61 4.90 17.54
N LEU A 34 12.46 5.92 17.62
CA LEU A 34 13.93 5.94 17.43
C LEU A 34 14.71 4.65 17.86
N CYS A 35 14.06 3.58 18.32
CA CYS A 35 14.68 2.37 18.88
C CYS A 35 14.89 1.22 17.86
N LYS A 36 14.39 1.29 16.62
CA LYS A 36 14.44 0.16 15.63
C LYS A 36 15.30 0.41 14.38
N SER A 37 16.46 1.05 14.52
CA SER A 37 17.28 1.55 13.39
C SER A 37 17.66 0.52 12.29
N PHE A 38 17.68 -0.79 12.58
CA PHE A 38 17.88 -1.86 11.56
C PHE A 38 16.61 -2.65 11.20
N ASN A 39 15.57 -2.64 12.04
CA ASN A 39 14.38 -3.49 11.86
C ASN A 39 13.17 -2.76 11.23
N TYR A 40 13.20 -1.43 11.16
CA TYR A 40 12.06 -0.66 10.65
C TYR A 40 11.85 -0.80 9.13
N ILE A 41 12.93 -0.84 8.34
CA ILE A 41 12.85 -1.02 6.88
C ILE A 41 12.22 -2.38 6.56
N THR A 42 12.72 -3.44 7.22
CA THR A 42 12.18 -4.80 7.12
C THR A 42 10.70 -4.83 7.53
N LEU A 43 10.33 -4.10 8.59
CA LEU A 43 8.95 -4.01 9.05
C LEU A 43 8.05 -3.35 7.99
N VAL A 44 8.45 -2.21 7.42
CA VAL A 44 7.69 -1.50 6.38
C VAL A 44 7.53 -2.38 5.13
N ILE A 45 8.60 -3.03 4.66
CA ILE A 45 8.53 -3.95 3.51
C ILE A 45 7.60 -5.13 3.80
N SER A 46 7.72 -5.74 4.99
CA SER A 46 6.85 -6.85 5.39
C SER A 46 5.38 -6.44 5.49
N ALA A 47 5.10 -5.21 5.94
CA ALA A 47 3.75 -4.66 6.00
C ALA A 47 3.18 -4.43 4.59
N THR A 48 3.97 -3.92 3.65
CA THR A 48 3.56 -3.75 2.25
C THR A 48 3.25 -5.10 1.59
N VAL A 49 4.08 -6.12 1.83
CA VAL A 49 3.80 -7.49 1.35
C VAL A 49 2.53 -8.05 1.98
N GLY A 50 2.36 -7.88 3.30
CA GLY A 50 1.13 -8.30 3.99
C GLY A 50 -0.13 -7.61 3.43
N TRP A 51 -0.01 -6.33 3.07
CA TRP A 51 -1.11 -5.59 2.44
C TRP A 51 -1.46 -6.13 1.05
N ILE A 52 -0.48 -6.48 0.22
CA ILE A 52 -0.72 -7.11 -1.10
C ILE A 52 -1.47 -8.45 -0.93
N MET A 53 -1.06 -9.27 0.04
CA MET A 53 -1.69 -10.56 0.31
C MET A 53 -3.15 -10.38 0.77
N LEU A 54 -3.41 -9.39 1.62
CA LEU A 54 -4.75 -9.05 2.11
C LEU A 54 -5.63 -8.51 0.98
N ALA A 55 -5.13 -7.58 0.17
CA ALA A 55 -5.84 -7.03 -0.97
C ALA A 55 -6.23 -8.13 -1.97
N ALA A 56 -5.30 -9.06 -2.25
CA ALA A 56 -5.57 -10.20 -3.12
C ALA A 56 -6.70 -11.09 -2.60
N ALA A 57 -6.73 -11.39 -1.29
CA ALA A 57 -7.81 -12.15 -0.67
C ALA A 57 -9.17 -11.44 -0.77
N VAL A 58 -9.21 -10.11 -0.61
CA VAL A 58 -10.43 -9.31 -0.76
C VAL A 58 -10.97 -9.39 -2.20
N PHE A 59 -10.10 -9.23 -3.19
CA PHE A 59 -10.49 -9.30 -4.61
C PHE A 59 -10.93 -10.70 -5.03
N CYS A 60 -10.34 -11.77 -4.48
CA CYS A 60 -10.80 -13.13 -4.71
C CYS A 60 -12.25 -13.34 -4.23
N ILE A 61 -12.68 -12.69 -3.15
CA ILE A 61 -14.03 -12.85 -2.59
C ILE A 61 -15.06 -11.96 -3.30
N TRP A 62 -14.64 -10.77 -3.77
CA TRP A 62 -15.56 -9.80 -4.38
C TRP A 62 -15.85 -10.05 -5.84
N GLU A 63 -14.84 -10.43 -6.62
CA GLU A 63 -14.93 -10.56 -8.08
C GLU A 63 -14.72 -12.02 -8.54
N ASP A 64 -14.63 -12.97 -7.60
CA ASP A 64 -14.31 -14.38 -7.87
C ASP A 64 -13.04 -14.56 -8.73
N TRP A 65 -12.07 -13.64 -8.58
CA TRP A 65 -10.81 -13.68 -9.31
C TRP A 65 -9.83 -14.69 -8.74
N THR A 66 -8.95 -15.19 -9.61
CA THR A 66 -7.82 -16.01 -9.13
C THR A 66 -6.83 -15.14 -8.36
N TYR A 67 -6.18 -15.74 -7.36
CA TYR A 67 -5.21 -15.05 -6.50
C TYR A 67 -4.10 -14.32 -7.29
N PHE A 68 -3.63 -14.94 -8.37
CA PHE A 68 -2.63 -14.35 -9.26
C PHE A 68 -3.17 -13.12 -10.01
N THR A 69 -4.40 -13.19 -10.52
CA THR A 69 -5.07 -12.06 -11.18
C THR A 69 -5.25 -10.89 -10.21
N SER A 70 -5.63 -11.16 -8.96
CA SER A 70 -5.81 -10.13 -7.94
C SER A 70 -4.50 -9.45 -7.52
N ILE A 71 -3.41 -10.21 -7.35
CA ILE A 71 -2.08 -9.64 -7.08
C ILE A 71 -1.62 -8.79 -8.26
N TYR A 72 -1.77 -9.30 -9.48
CA TYR A 72 -1.39 -8.57 -10.70
C TYR A 72 -2.12 -7.24 -10.80
N PHE A 73 -3.45 -7.24 -10.65
CA PHE A 73 -4.26 -6.03 -10.67
C PHE A 73 -3.81 -5.01 -9.62
N PHE A 74 -3.60 -5.46 -8.37
CA PHE A 74 -3.20 -4.58 -7.29
C PHE A 74 -1.77 -4.02 -7.48
N PHE A 75 -0.83 -4.84 -7.95
CA PHE A 75 0.56 -4.43 -8.20
C PHE A 75 0.66 -3.42 -9.34
N ILE A 76 -0.01 -3.66 -10.47
CA ILE A 76 -0.03 -2.73 -11.62
C ILE A 76 -0.69 -1.40 -11.26
N SER A 77 -1.72 -1.43 -10.41
CA SER A 77 -2.42 -0.24 -9.94
C SER A 77 -1.57 0.58 -8.96
N SER A 78 -0.91 -0.07 -7.99
CA SER A 78 -0.04 0.60 -7.01
C SER A 78 1.29 1.09 -7.60
N SER A 79 1.82 0.41 -8.61
CA SER A 79 2.98 0.86 -9.39
C SER A 79 2.65 1.97 -10.41
N THR A 80 1.38 2.40 -10.49
CA THR A 80 0.88 3.41 -11.42
C THR A 80 1.05 3.09 -12.90
N ILE A 81 1.38 1.83 -13.25
CA ILE A 81 1.44 1.38 -14.65
C ILE A 81 0.03 1.41 -15.25
N GLY A 82 -0.98 0.96 -14.49
CA GLY A 82 -2.39 1.20 -14.79
C GLY A 82 -2.89 0.68 -16.14
N LEU A 83 -2.45 -0.51 -16.56
CA LEU A 83 -2.77 -1.10 -17.87
C LEU A 83 -4.28 -1.20 -18.15
N GLY A 84 -5.09 -1.44 -17.10
CA GLY A 84 -6.55 -1.49 -17.21
C GLY A 84 -7.11 -2.69 -17.97
N ASP A 85 -6.29 -3.72 -18.19
CA ASP A 85 -6.65 -4.98 -18.83
C ASP A 85 -7.55 -5.86 -17.95
N VAL A 86 -7.31 -5.81 -16.63
CA VAL A 86 -8.15 -6.43 -15.61
C VAL A 86 -8.89 -5.32 -14.87
N THR A 87 -10.22 -5.35 -14.87
CA THR A 87 -11.06 -4.36 -14.17
C THR A 87 -12.27 -5.05 -13.53
N PRO A 88 -12.70 -4.59 -12.34
CA PRO A 88 -13.86 -5.17 -11.65
C PRO A 88 -15.11 -5.06 -12.54
N ALA A 89 -15.79 -6.19 -12.75
CA ALA A 89 -16.99 -6.26 -13.58
C ALA A 89 -18.24 -5.83 -12.80
N HIS A 90 -18.19 -5.90 -11.47
CA HIS A 90 -19.32 -5.58 -10.60
C HIS A 90 -19.29 -4.09 -10.18
N PRO A 91 -20.25 -3.27 -10.63
CA PRO A 91 -20.27 -1.84 -10.32
C PRO A 91 -20.45 -1.56 -8.81
N GLU A 92 -21.03 -2.49 -8.05
CA GLU A 92 -21.13 -2.38 -6.59
C GLU A 92 -19.78 -2.37 -5.86
N TYR A 93 -18.73 -2.98 -6.44
CA TYR A 93 -17.41 -3.11 -5.80
C TYR A 93 -16.34 -2.20 -6.42
N MET A 94 -16.66 -1.46 -7.49
CA MET A 94 -15.75 -0.49 -8.12
C MET A 94 -15.21 0.53 -7.12
N ILE A 95 -16.09 1.15 -6.32
CA ILE A 95 -15.66 2.20 -5.38
C ILE A 95 -14.76 1.64 -4.26
N GLY A 96 -15.04 0.42 -3.82
CA GLY A 96 -14.20 -0.29 -2.84
C GLY A 96 -12.82 -0.61 -3.41
N THR A 97 -12.77 -1.02 -4.69
CA THR A 97 -11.53 -1.30 -5.42
C THR A 97 -10.61 -0.07 -5.46
N PHE A 98 -11.16 1.09 -5.81
CA PHE A 98 -10.40 2.35 -5.79
C PHE A 98 -9.90 2.69 -4.38
N GLY A 99 -10.71 2.49 -3.34
CA GLY A 99 -10.31 2.70 -1.96
C GLY A 99 -9.11 1.85 -1.54
N VAL A 100 -9.11 0.55 -1.89
CA VAL A 100 -8.00 -0.37 -1.63
C VAL A 100 -6.72 0.06 -2.35
N VAL A 101 -6.83 0.55 -3.60
CA VAL A 101 -5.69 1.06 -4.37
C VAL A 101 -5.11 2.34 -3.77
N ILE A 102 -5.94 3.30 -3.35
CA ILE A 102 -5.48 4.55 -2.70
C ILE A 102 -4.70 4.25 -1.41
N VAL A 103 -5.22 3.32 -0.62
CA VAL A 103 -4.51 2.81 0.55
C VAL A 103 -3.16 2.21 0.16
N GLY A 104 -3.11 1.37 -0.88
CA GLY A 104 -1.86 0.82 -1.40
C GLY A 104 -0.84 1.90 -1.77
N LEU A 105 -1.29 2.96 -2.45
CA LEU A 105 -0.45 4.10 -2.82
C LEU A 105 0.12 4.83 -1.59
N SER A 106 -0.65 4.96 -0.50
CA SER A 106 -0.15 5.57 0.73
C SER A 106 1.00 4.78 1.36
N MET A 107 0.94 3.44 1.32
CA MET A 107 2.02 2.59 1.81
C MET A 107 3.27 2.70 0.93
N VAL A 108 3.08 2.78 -0.39
CA VAL A 108 4.18 3.01 -1.33
C VAL A 108 4.84 4.37 -1.09
N SER A 109 4.07 5.41 -0.76
CA SER A 109 4.62 6.73 -0.39
C SER A 109 5.56 6.63 0.81
N VAL A 110 5.12 5.93 1.89
CA VAL A 110 5.97 5.71 3.07
C VAL A 110 7.24 4.93 2.70
N CYS A 111 7.13 3.92 1.82
CA CYS A 111 8.32 3.19 1.35
C CYS A 111 9.30 4.11 0.62
N ILE A 112 8.80 5.01 -0.22
CA ILE A 112 9.63 5.98 -0.95
C ILE A 112 10.32 6.93 0.03
N ASP A 113 9.61 7.44 1.04
CA ASP A 113 10.18 8.34 2.04
C ASP A 113 11.33 7.69 2.81
N VAL A 114 11.19 6.40 3.16
CA VAL A 114 12.26 5.61 3.80
C VAL A 114 13.49 5.46 2.90
N VAL A 115 13.28 5.21 1.60
CA VAL A 115 14.38 5.10 0.63
C VAL A 115 15.11 6.45 0.48
N ARG A 116 14.38 7.57 0.46
CA ARG A 116 14.98 8.91 0.37
C ARG A 116 15.88 9.21 1.55
N GLU A 117 15.44 8.94 2.77
CA GLU A 117 16.24 9.17 3.99
C GLU A 117 17.57 8.39 3.93
N LYS A 118 17.54 7.13 3.47
CA LYS A 118 18.75 6.31 3.32
C LYS A 118 19.66 6.81 2.21
N LEU A 119 19.09 7.28 1.11
CA LEU A 119 19.83 7.83 -0.02
C LEU A 119 20.57 9.10 0.38
N GLU A 120 19.92 10.01 1.11
CA GLU A 120 20.53 11.26 1.57
C GLU A 120 21.70 11.00 2.53
N LEU A 121 21.55 10.06 3.47
CA LEU A 121 22.63 9.67 4.39
C LEU A 121 23.84 9.08 3.65
N MET A 122 23.60 8.21 2.67
CA MET A 122 24.66 7.62 1.85
C MET A 122 25.37 8.69 1.01
N TYR A 123 24.61 9.64 0.46
CA TYR A 123 25.15 10.75 -0.33
C TYR A 123 26.05 11.66 0.52
N MET A 124 25.62 12.04 1.72
CA MET A 124 26.44 12.86 2.63
C MET A 124 27.71 12.15 3.10
N ALA A 125 27.65 10.83 3.32
CA ALA A 125 28.82 10.03 3.67
C ALA A 125 29.82 9.96 2.50
N LEU A 126 29.35 9.83 1.27
CA LEU A 126 30.18 9.85 0.07
C LEU A 126 30.82 11.23 -0.15
N LEU A 127 30.06 12.32 -0.02
CA LEU A 127 30.59 13.68 -0.14
C LEU A 127 31.69 13.97 0.89
N LYS A 128 31.50 13.58 2.16
CA LYS A 128 32.54 13.73 3.19
C LYS A 128 33.81 12.97 2.82
N LYS A 129 33.70 11.73 2.34
CA LYS A 129 34.87 10.94 1.92
C LYS A 129 35.61 11.59 0.75
N MET A 130 34.88 12.05 -0.27
CA MET A 130 35.47 12.75 -1.43
C MET A 130 36.16 14.05 -1.02
N LEU A 131 35.54 14.83 -0.12
CA LEU A 131 36.10 16.08 0.37
C LEU A 131 37.37 15.85 1.21
N GLN A 132 37.42 14.78 2.01
CA GLN A 132 38.64 14.41 2.73
C GLN A 132 39.78 14.00 1.78
N VAL A 133 39.48 13.25 0.72
CA VAL A 133 40.48 12.92 -0.32
C VAL A 133 40.99 14.18 -1.02
N LEU A 134 40.12 15.14 -1.30
CA LEU A 134 40.51 16.42 -1.91
C LEU A 134 41.40 17.26 -0.98
N VAL A 135 41.09 17.33 0.32
CA VAL A 135 41.87 18.09 1.31
C VAL A 135 43.19 17.41 1.67
N ALA A 136 43.27 16.08 1.54
CA ALA A 136 44.49 15.32 1.81
C ALA A 136 45.49 15.28 0.64
N SER A 137 45.11 15.80 -0.53
CA SER A 137 45.98 15.96 -1.70
C SER A 137 46.51 17.38 -1.82
#